data_AF-A0A1Y4JN33-F1
#
_entry.id   AF-A0A1Y4JN33-F1
#
_cell.length_a   1.000
_cell.length_b   1.000
_cell.length_c   1.000
_cell.angle_alpha   90.00
_cell.angle_beta   90.00
_cell.angle_gamma   90.00
#
_symmetry.space_group_name_H-M   'P 1'
#
loop_
_entity.id
_entity.type
_entity.pdbx_description
1 polymer ?
#
loop_
_entity_poly.entity_id
_entity_poly.type
_entity_poly.pdbx_seq_one_letter_code
_entity_poly.pdbx_strand_id
1 'polypeptide(L)'
;MKYVCTGATLRCTMGTSCPKLKATPKNVSLTGKDQANIADYVSIKNIPSFGRCRSLGYPPTASATAANHGKLTPMPCVPGTCPKWQAIDKDSLICGEPALLEPATLRCMYGGTISIVNPGQSLEIKVRGVSFSQRSETQQEKAMQEIPEELLQEFNALDRERLSQQSVLDGVQMALDVAGMTPGVGAIPDLMNAAISALRGDWVGAGLSIIAAVPLIGDVVGGAKIAYRGAKTARVLQKTGVMQKISKAAKETDKYKRHAQLAQASKEFKYIDITPQKLKQLGISDSDSDFFMKKVRYYRRDEISKLYDGSDVDMFERESHLNCVDVSSPIIEKGIAQKGDRYYMFRKVNEHGTIIDAPGNYGIREIDSSNTTPGRVGIADGGKLETSEGKEIPFKREMYSVEITENTPYVVTKARKTTDSWSDRKNPVKVPGGGTQVFFVKKSNIK
;
A
#
# COMPACT_ATOMS: atom_id res chain seq x y z
N MET A 1 28.65 -26.71 16.25
CA MET A 1 27.81 -25.50 16.17
C MET A 1 26.34 -25.92 16.12
N LYS A 2 25.38 -25.08 16.52
CA LYS A 2 23.95 -25.42 16.48
C LYS A 2 23.25 -24.76 15.30
N TYR A 3 22.42 -25.54 14.61
CA TYR A 3 21.48 -25.04 13.60
C TYR A 3 20.32 -24.32 14.26
N VAL A 4 19.87 -23.23 13.64
CA VAL A 4 18.79 -22.38 14.13
C VAL A 4 17.45 -22.86 13.56
N CYS A 5 16.40 -22.85 14.38
CA CYS A 5 15.06 -23.30 14.01
C CYS A 5 14.00 -22.23 14.30
N THR A 6 12.77 -22.41 13.79
CA THR A 6 11.60 -21.66 14.27
C THR A 6 11.50 -21.72 15.80
N GLY A 7 11.27 -20.57 16.43
CA GLY A 7 11.30 -20.42 17.89
C GLY A 7 12.66 -20.02 18.48
N ALA A 8 13.70 -19.87 17.67
CA ALA A 8 14.98 -19.29 18.10
C ALA A 8 14.80 -17.87 18.66
N THR A 9 15.50 -17.52 19.73
CA THR A 9 15.38 -16.21 20.38
C THR A 9 16.40 -15.25 19.80
N LEU A 10 15.95 -14.11 19.27
CA LEU A 10 16.77 -13.09 18.64
C LEU A 10 16.96 -11.87 19.57
N ARG A 11 18.09 -11.18 19.47
CA ARG A 11 18.33 -9.90 20.17
C ARG A 11 18.94 -8.88 19.24
N CYS A 12 18.36 -7.68 19.18
CA CYS A 12 18.91 -6.53 18.45
C CYS A 12 19.55 -5.55 19.43
N THR A 13 20.75 -5.02 19.12
CA THR A 13 21.44 -4.01 19.93
C THR A 13 20.60 -2.75 20.18
N MET A 14 19.79 -2.34 19.21
CA MET A 14 18.95 -1.13 19.27
C MET A 14 17.52 -1.38 19.78
N GLY A 15 17.13 -2.64 20.00
CA GLY A 15 15.78 -3.01 20.44
C GLY A 15 15.54 -2.88 21.95
N THR A 16 14.32 -3.24 22.37
CA THR A 16 13.92 -3.40 23.79
C THR A 16 13.30 -4.76 24.11
N SER A 17 13.05 -5.64 23.12
CA SER A 17 12.58 -7.01 23.35
C SER A 17 13.38 -8.04 22.55
N CYS A 18 13.23 -9.31 22.91
CA CYS A 18 13.87 -10.45 22.24
C CYS A 18 12.82 -11.35 21.56
N PRO A 19 12.46 -11.08 20.28
CA PRO A 19 11.44 -11.83 19.55
C PRO A 19 11.92 -13.24 19.16
N LYS A 20 10.99 -14.04 18.64
CA LYS A 20 11.25 -15.41 18.16
C LYS A 20 11.36 -15.44 16.63
N LEU A 21 12.39 -16.08 16.09
CA LEU A 21 12.55 -16.33 14.65
C LEU A 21 11.41 -17.21 14.14
N LYS A 22 10.83 -16.86 12.98
CA LYS A 22 9.96 -17.74 12.20
C LYS A 22 10.72 -18.15 10.93
N ALA A 23 11.26 -19.36 10.89
CA ALA A 23 11.86 -19.86 9.65
C ALA A 23 10.77 -20.07 8.60
N THR A 24 11.10 -19.87 7.33
CA THR A 24 10.22 -20.22 6.22
C THR A 24 10.15 -21.76 6.12
N PRO A 25 8.98 -22.38 5.95
CA PRO A 25 8.89 -23.83 5.74
C PRO A 25 9.71 -24.27 4.52
N LYS A 26 10.48 -25.35 4.68
CA LYS A 26 11.47 -25.83 3.71
C LYS A 26 11.48 -27.36 3.54
N ASN A 27 10.48 -28.06 4.10
CA ASN A 27 10.41 -29.52 4.21
C ASN A 27 11.60 -30.17 4.96
N VAL A 28 12.49 -29.37 5.55
CA VAL A 28 13.59 -29.77 6.43
C VAL A 28 13.28 -29.25 7.82
N SER A 29 13.03 -30.16 8.76
CA SER A 29 12.75 -29.84 10.16
C SER A 29 13.76 -30.48 11.11
N LEU A 30 14.02 -29.81 12.22
CA LEU A 30 14.96 -30.24 13.25
C LEU A 30 14.30 -30.04 14.62
N THR A 31 14.29 -31.09 15.45
CA THR A 31 13.50 -31.13 16.70
C THR A 31 12.00 -30.79 16.50
N GLY A 32 11.43 -31.18 15.36
CA GLY A 32 10.01 -30.96 15.01
C GLY A 32 9.67 -29.52 14.59
N LYS A 33 10.66 -28.69 14.25
CA LYS A 33 10.49 -27.28 13.87
C LYS A 33 11.26 -26.98 12.58
N ASP A 34 10.75 -26.10 11.73
CA ASP A 34 11.44 -25.71 10.49
C ASP A 34 12.87 -25.22 10.75
N GLN A 35 13.82 -25.73 9.97
CA GLN A 35 15.21 -25.33 10.04
C GLN A 35 15.45 -24.05 9.21
N ALA A 36 16.17 -23.09 9.81
CA ALA A 36 16.44 -21.81 9.19
C ALA A 36 17.67 -21.85 8.27
N ASN A 37 17.66 -21.04 7.22
CA ASN A 37 18.81 -20.75 6.37
C ASN A 37 19.08 -19.24 6.30
N ILE A 38 20.16 -18.81 5.65
CA ILE A 38 20.52 -17.38 5.61
C ILE A 38 19.49 -16.49 4.87
N ALA A 39 18.58 -17.10 4.10
CA ALA A 39 17.46 -16.41 3.45
C ALA A 39 16.29 -16.10 4.40
N ASP A 40 16.26 -16.65 5.63
CA ASP A 40 15.29 -16.30 6.68
C ASP A 40 15.63 -14.98 7.39
N TYR A 41 15.95 -13.93 6.62
CA TYR A 41 16.28 -12.58 7.09
C TYR A 41 15.14 -11.57 6.93
N VAL A 42 14.02 -11.95 6.30
CA VAL A 42 12.99 -11.00 5.87
C VAL A 42 12.30 -10.34 7.07
N SER A 43 12.32 -9.02 7.08
CA SER A 43 11.70 -8.18 8.12
C SER A 43 10.21 -8.49 8.28
N ILE A 44 9.75 -8.61 9.53
CA ILE A 44 8.40 -9.03 9.95
C ILE A 44 8.04 -10.49 9.62
N LYS A 45 8.37 -11.02 8.42
CA LYS A 45 8.11 -12.43 8.07
C LYS A 45 8.93 -13.40 8.92
N ASN A 46 10.25 -13.27 8.88
CA ASN A 46 11.18 -14.14 9.61
C ASN A 46 11.70 -13.48 10.89
N ILE A 47 11.97 -12.17 10.81
CA ILE A 47 12.52 -11.35 11.89
C ILE A 47 11.40 -10.44 12.46
N PRO A 48 10.77 -10.75 13.60
CA PRO A 48 9.70 -9.90 14.15
C PRO A 48 10.23 -8.62 14.81
N SER A 49 9.31 -7.80 15.31
CA SER A 49 9.63 -6.55 16.01
C SER A 49 10.45 -6.77 17.29
N PHE A 50 11.56 -6.03 17.44
CA PHE A 50 12.35 -5.95 18.68
C PHE A 50 11.77 -4.95 19.70
N GLY A 51 10.45 -4.81 19.75
CA GLY A 51 9.76 -3.89 20.66
C GLY A 51 9.88 -2.45 20.18
N ARG A 52 10.59 -1.60 20.93
CA ARG A 52 10.87 -0.21 20.54
C ARG A 52 12.31 -0.09 20.05
N CYS A 53 12.54 0.56 18.91
CA CYS A 53 13.87 0.85 18.41
C CYS A 53 14.39 2.14 19.03
N ARG A 54 15.64 2.14 19.52
CA ARG A 54 16.33 3.29 20.12
C ARG A 54 17.24 4.04 19.15
N SER A 55 17.38 3.57 17.90
CA SER A 55 18.25 4.21 16.90
C SER A 55 17.61 5.45 16.30
N LEU A 56 18.36 6.56 16.26
CA LEU A 56 18.00 7.75 15.48
C LEU A 56 18.10 7.52 13.96
N GLY A 57 18.75 6.44 13.50
CA GLY A 57 18.69 6.00 12.11
C GLY A 57 17.31 5.45 11.70
N TYR A 58 16.44 5.10 12.65
CA TYR A 58 15.08 4.64 12.37
C TYR A 58 14.11 5.84 12.28
N PRO A 59 13.55 6.17 11.10
CA PRO A 59 12.87 7.46 10.89
C PRO A 59 11.74 7.79 11.87
N PRO A 60 10.86 6.84 12.29
CA PRO A 60 9.86 7.13 13.30
C PRO A 60 10.44 7.56 14.65
N THR A 61 11.60 7.01 15.05
CA THR A 61 12.29 7.39 16.30
C THR A 61 13.00 8.74 16.16
N ALA A 62 13.58 9.04 14.98
CA ALA A 62 14.09 10.37 14.68
C ALA A 62 12.99 11.43 14.79
N SER A 63 11.86 11.26 14.08
CA SER A 63 10.75 12.21 14.11
C SER A 63 10.13 12.37 15.49
N ALA A 64 9.95 11.28 16.25
CA ALA A 64 9.41 11.34 17.60
C ALA A 64 10.39 11.94 18.63
N THR A 65 11.70 11.88 18.37
CA THR A 65 12.73 12.53 19.20
C THR A 65 12.81 14.02 18.89
N ALA A 66 12.78 14.40 17.62
CA ALA A 66 12.71 15.81 17.20
C ALA A 66 11.45 16.51 17.74
N ALA A 67 10.29 15.85 17.67
CA ALA A 67 9.03 16.35 18.24
C ALA A 67 9.01 16.39 19.78
N ASN A 68 9.96 15.73 20.45
CA ASN A 68 10.14 15.74 21.91
C ASN A 68 11.37 16.58 22.31
N HIS A 69 11.65 17.64 21.55
CA HIS A 69 12.76 18.59 21.78
C HIS A 69 14.13 17.92 21.99
N GLY A 70 14.41 16.86 21.23
CA GLY A 70 15.68 16.11 21.29
C GLY A 70 15.73 15.01 22.35
N LYS A 71 14.74 14.91 23.25
CA LYS A 71 14.64 13.82 24.21
C LYS A 71 14.26 12.52 23.49
N LEU A 72 15.14 11.52 23.54
CA LEU A 72 15.00 10.26 22.80
C LEU A 72 13.61 9.62 23.04
N THR A 73 12.84 9.45 21.96
CA THR A 73 11.52 8.82 21.98
C THR A 73 11.54 7.54 21.13
N PRO A 74 11.93 6.38 21.69
CA PRO A 74 11.99 5.12 20.95
C PRO A 74 10.63 4.74 20.38
N MET A 75 10.55 4.32 19.12
CA MET A 75 9.27 3.97 18.45
C MET A 75 9.18 2.49 18.07
N PRO A 76 7.97 1.92 17.91
CA PRO A 76 7.77 0.51 17.57
C PRO A 76 8.60 0.07 16.36
N CYS A 77 9.38 -0.99 16.52
CA CYS A 77 10.41 -1.42 15.59
C CYS A 77 9.81 -2.21 14.42
N VAL A 78 10.00 -1.73 13.20
CA VAL A 78 10.05 -2.58 12.00
C VAL A 78 11.52 -2.84 11.73
N PRO A 79 12.02 -4.09 11.72
CA PRO A 79 13.46 -4.35 11.72
C PRO A 79 14.24 -3.73 10.56
N GLY A 80 13.77 -3.84 9.31
CA GLY A 80 14.48 -3.27 8.15
C GLY A 80 15.77 -4.03 7.82
N THR A 81 15.70 -5.35 7.78
CA THR A 81 16.83 -6.27 7.60
C THR A 81 17.14 -6.55 6.13
N CYS A 82 18.34 -6.16 5.71
CA CYS A 82 18.97 -6.43 4.42
C CYS A 82 20.47 -6.11 4.58
N PRO A 83 21.43 -6.91 4.06
CA PRO A 83 21.28 -8.14 3.26
C PRO A 83 20.84 -9.37 4.10
N LYS A 84 21.05 -10.58 3.56
CA LYS A 84 20.91 -11.87 4.23
C LYS A 84 21.70 -11.95 5.55
N TRP A 85 21.41 -12.98 6.35
CA TRP A 85 22.29 -13.37 7.46
C TRP A 85 23.71 -13.68 6.96
N GLN A 86 24.70 -13.44 7.82
CA GLN A 86 26.08 -13.87 7.59
C GLN A 86 26.16 -15.40 7.47
N ALA A 87 26.60 -15.91 6.31
CA ALA A 87 26.96 -17.31 6.16
C ALA A 87 28.20 -17.64 7.02
N ILE A 88 28.11 -18.72 7.80
CA ILE A 88 29.17 -19.18 8.70
C ILE A 88 29.82 -20.45 8.11
N ASP A 89 28.97 -21.39 7.72
CA ASP A 89 29.25 -22.54 6.88
C ASP A 89 28.55 -22.26 5.53
N LYS A 90 29.20 -22.53 4.40
CA LYS A 90 28.64 -22.32 3.04
C LYS A 90 28.19 -23.62 2.38
N ASP A 91 28.68 -24.76 2.86
CA ASP A 91 28.55 -26.06 2.20
C ASP A 91 27.38 -26.86 2.81
N SER A 92 27.03 -26.59 4.06
CA SER A 92 25.77 -27.01 4.67
C SER A 92 24.58 -26.22 4.11
N LEU A 93 23.99 -26.70 3.00
CA LEU A 93 22.89 -26.06 2.28
C LEU A 93 21.51 -26.59 2.69
N ILE A 94 20.52 -25.69 2.76
CA ILE A 94 19.09 -26.00 2.92
C ILE A 94 18.32 -25.26 1.83
N CYS A 95 17.69 -26.01 0.91
CA CYS A 95 17.00 -25.47 -0.28
C CYS A 95 17.89 -24.51 -1.11
N GLY A 96 19.16 -24.88 -1.32
CA GLY A 96 20.11 -24.12 -2.14
C GLY A 96 20.79 -22.93 -1.44
N GLU A 97 20.49 -22.68 -0.16
CA GLU A 97 21.04 -21.56 0.61
C GLU A 97 21.72 -22.06 1.90
N PRO A 98 22.87 -21.50 2.31
CA PRO A 98 23.57 -21.85 3.55
C PRO A 98 22.68 -21.89 4.80
N ALA A 99 22.83 -22.94 5.60
CA ALA A 99 22.10 -23.15 6.84
C ALA A 99 22.40 -22.05 7.88
N LEU A 100 21.38 -21.65 8.65
CA LEU A 100 21.55 -20.64 9.68
C LEU A 100 22.13 -21.29 10.94
N LEU A 101 23.31 -20.82 11.35
CA LEU A 101 24.03 -21.28 12.54
C LEU A 101 24.00 -20.22 13.64
N GLU A 102 24.02 -20.67 14.89
CA GLU A 102 23.97 -19.85 16.12
C GLU A 102 24.89 -18.60 16.15
N PRO A 103 26.16 -18.63 15.69
CA PRO A 103 27.03 -17.44 15.67
C PRO A 103 26.77 -16.47 14.50
N ALA A 104 25.81 -16.73 13.61
CA ALA A 104 25.48 -15.83 12.51
C ALA A 104 24.95 -14.48 13.02
N THR A 105 25.32 -13.39 12.33
CA THR A 105 24.79 -12.05 12.59
C THR A 105 24.00 -11.51 11.41
N LEU A 106 23.04 -10.63 11.70
CA LEU A 106 22.24 -9.92 10.71
C LEU A 106 22.22 -8.43 11.07
N ARG A 107 22.48 -7.55 10.09
CA ARG A 107 22.39 -6.10 10.29
C ARG A 107 21.06 -5.58 9.77
N CYS A 108 20.56 -4.51 10.37
CA CYS A 108 19.48 -3.73 9.80
C CYS A 108 19.95 -2.37 9.31
N MET A 109 19.21 -1.80 8.34
CA MET A 109 19.51 -0.50 7.75
C MET A 109 19.50 0.67 8.76
N TYR A 110 18.97 0.46 9.96
CA TYR A 110 18.91 1.45 11.04
C TYR A 110 20.08 1.33 12.05
N GLY A 111 21.16 0.63 11.69
CA GLY A 111 22.37 0.50 12.53
C GLY A 111 22.29 -0.50 13.68
N GLY A 112 21.22 -1.30 13.74
CA GLY A 112 21.10 -2.41 14.68
C GLY A 112 21.83 -3.65 14.19
N THR A 113 22.52 -4.35 15.09
CA THR A 113 23.02 -5.71 14.86
C THR A 113 22.16 -6.70 15.63
N ILE A 114 21.76 -7.77 14.95
CA ILE A 114 20.90 -8.84 15.45
C ILE A 114 21.76 -10.10 15.60
N SER A 115 21.63 -10.74 16.76
CA SER A 115 22.24 -12.04 17.06
C SER A 115 21.20 -13.06 17.53
N ILE A 116 21.52 -14.35 17.38
CA ILE A 116 20.78 -15.44 18.03
C ILE A 116 21.27 -15.58 19.47
N VAL A 117 20.35 -15.63 20.42
CA VAL A 117 20.60 -15.84 21.87
C VAL A 117 20.25 -17.27 22.29
N ASN A 118 19.36 -17.93 21.55
CA ASN A 118 19.03 -19.34 21.71
C ASN A 118 18.56 -19.87 20.34
N PRO A 119 19.07 -21.01 19.83
CA PRO A 119 18.82 -21.46 18.46
C PRO A 119 17.46 -22.15 18.25
N GLY A 120 16.62 -22.26 19.29
CA GLY A 120 15.25 -22.81 19.16
C GLY A 120 15.15 -24.34 19.16
N GLN A 121 16.29 -25.05 19.11
CA GLN A 121 16.36 -26.50 19.23
C GLN A 121 15.86 -26.98 20.61
N SER A 122 14.92 -27.93 20.63
CA SER A 122 14.48 -28.61 21.85
C SER A 122 15.14 -29.98 21.94
N LEU A 123 16.23 -30.10 22.72
CA LEU A 123 16.96 -31.35 22.93
C LEU A 123 16.29 -32.24 23.99
N GLU A 124 15.07 -32.70 23.71
CA GLU A 124 14.52 -33.86 24.43
C GLU A 124 15.24 -35.13 23.95
N ILE A 125 16.17 -35.61 24.76
CA ILE A 125 16.80 -36.92 24.53
C ILE A 125 15.76 -37.99 24.87
N LYS A 126 15.03 -38.49 23.86
CA LYS A 126 14.20 -39.70 23.98
C LYS A 126 15.08 -40.93 24.14
N VAL A 127 15.67 -41.09 25.33
CA VAL A 127 16.26 -42.35 25.79
C VAL A 127 15.14 -43.39 25.77
N ARG A 128 15.31 -44.45 24.97
CA ARG A 128 14.32 -45.53 24.87
C ARG A 128 14.37 -46.43 26.10
N GLY A 129 13.68 -46.00 27.15
CA GLY A 129 13.13 -46.86 28.21
C GLY A 129 14.12 -47.44 29.22
N VAL A 130 14.21 -46.79 30.39
CA VAL A 130 14.20 -47.48 31.69
C VAL A 130 13.24 -46.69 32.58
N SER A 131 12.41 -47.39 33.36
CA SER A 131 11.46 -46.78 34.30
C SER A 131 12.01 -46.76 35.72
N PHE A 132 11.74 -45.67 36.45
CA PHE A 132 11.56 -45.74 37.90
C PHE A 132 10.49 -44.73 38.34
N SER A 133 9.86 -44.97 39.49
CA SER A 133 8.56 -44.38 39.84
C SER A 133 8.56 -43.70 41.20
N GLN A 134 7.63 -42.75 41.40
CA GLN A 134 6.64 -42.83 42.49
C GLN A 134 5.47 -41.83 42.31
N ARG A 135 4.40 -42.05 43.10
CA ARG A 135 3.06 -41.41 43.07
C ARG A 135 3.11 -39.98 43.68
N SER A 136 2.17 -39.06 43.48
CA SER A 136 0.68 -39.09 43.64
C SER A 136 -0.06 -38.55 42.40
N GLU A 137 -1.23 -39.07 42.00
CA GLU A 137 -2.57 -38.75 42.56
C GLU A 137 -2.78 -37.22 42.72
N THR A 138 -3.80 -36.60 42.12
CA THR A 138 -5.19 -37.09 41.91
C THR A 138 -5.77 -36.93 40.49
N GLN A 139 -6.69 -37.84 40.12
CA GLN A 139 -7.98 -37.64 39.41
C GLN A 139 -8.05 -36.69 38.18
N GLN A 140 -8.60 -37.10 37.02
CA GLN A 140 -9.27 -38.36 36.68
C GLN A 140 -9.24 -38.59 35.15
N GLU A 141 -8.95 -39.82 34.71
CA GLU A 141 -9.20 -40.24 33.32
C GLU A 141 -10.68 -40.62 33.11
N LYS A 142 -11.16 -40.47 31.87
CA LYS A 142 -12.37 -41.09 31.29
C LYS A 142 -13.71 -40.66 31.94
N ALA A 143 -14.78 -40.41 31.20
CA ALA A 143 -15.14 -40.97 29.90
C ALA A 143 -15.81 -39.95 28.95
N MET A 144 -15.84 -40.30 27.67
CA MET A 144 -16.80 -39.76 26.70
C MET A 144 -18.15 -40.44 26.94
N GLN A 145 -19.23 -39.67 27.06
CA GLN A 145 -20.60 -40.20 26.98
C GLN A 145 -21.54 -39.14 26.39
N GLU A 146 -22.65 -39.59 25.78
CA GLU A 146 -23.39 -38.78 24.80
C GLU A 146 -24.20 -37.63 25.39
N ILE A 147 -24.28 -36.52 24.66
CA ILE A 147 -25.09 -35.34 24.99
C ILE A 147 -26.45 -35.48 24.28
N PRO A 148 -27.60 -35.36 24.99
CA PRO A 148 -28.93 -35.48 24.39
C PRO A 148 -29.21 -34.45 23.28
N GLU A 149 -30.05 -34.87 22.33
CA GLU A 149 -30.31 -34.14 21.08
C GLU A 149 -31.02 -32.78 21.28
N GLU A 150 -31.72 -32.60 22.40
CA GLU A 150 -32.32 -31.32 22.80
C GLU A 150 -31.25 -30.26 23.15
N LEU A 151 -30.19 -30.67 23.84
CA LEU A 151 -29.07 -29.79 24.22
C LEU A 151 -28.23 -29.44 22.99
N LEU A 152 -28.16 -30.34 22.00
CA LEU A 152 -27.66 -30.04 20.66
C LEU A 152 -28.47 -28.93 19.96
N GLN A 153 -29.79 -28.84 20.17
CA GLN A 153 -30.61 -27.77 19.56
C GLN A 153 -30.36 -26.40 20.24
N GLU A 154 -30.22 -26.34 21.56
CA GLU A 154 -29.78 -25.11 22.25
C GLU A 154 -28.36 -24.68 21.83
N PHE A 155 -27.43 -25.64 21.71
CA PHE A 155 -26.06 -25.34 21.29
C PHE A 155 -26.01 -24.79 19.85
N ASN A 156 -26.75 -25.41 18.92
CA ASN A 156 -26.88 -24.94 17.53
C ASN A 156 -27.55 -23.55 17.43
N ALA A 157 -28.42 -23.18 18.38
CA ALA A 157 -29.00 -21.83 18.44
C ALA A 157 -27.96 -20.78 18.90
N LEU A 158 -27.13 -21.12 19.89
CA LEU A 158 -26.06 -20.26 20.41
C LEU A 158 -24.88 -20.10 19.42
N ASP A 159 -24.52 -21.14 18.66
CA ASP A 159 -23.39 -21.10 17.74
C ASP A 159 -23.57 -20.09 16.60
N ARG A 160 -24.82 -19.76 16.24
CA ARG A 160 -25.14 -18.75 15.21
C ARG A 160 -24.61 -17.35 15.54
N GLU A 161 -24.41 -17.01 16.81
CA GLU A 161 -23.79 -15.74 17.20
C GLU A 161 -22.25 -15.81 17.29
N ARG A 162 -21.66 -16.99 17.52
CA ARG A 162 -20.20 -17.16 17.64
C ARG A 162 -19.48 -17.44 16.32
N LEU A 163 -20.11 -18.14 15.38
CA LEU A 163 -19.58 -18.39 14.03
C LEU A 163 -19.29 -17.11 13.22
N SER A 164 -19.82 -15.96 13.63
CA SER A 164 -19.60 -14.64 13.03
C SER A 164 -18.18 -14.06 13.25
N GLN A 165 -17.41 -14.55 14.23
CA GLN A 165 -16.11 -13.93 14.59
C GLN A 165 -14.89 -14.76 14.16
N GLN A 166 -14.84 -16.07 14.42
CA GLN A 166 -13.62 -16.86 14.15
C GLN A 166 -13.44 -17.17 12.66
N SER A 167 -14.48 -17.64 11.96
CA SER A 167 -14.42 -17.88 10.51
C SER A 167 -14.13 -16.61 9.70
N VAL A 168 -14.52 -15.44 10.22
CA VAL A 168 -14.16 -14.12 9.64
C VAL A 168 -12.69 -13.77 9.91
N LEU A 169 -12.15 -14.07 11.10
CA LEU A 169 -10.71 -13.92 11.37
C LEU A 169 -9.86 -14.83 10.48
N ASP A 170 -10.28 -16.07 10.27
CA ASP A 170 -9.53 -17.05 9.47
C ASP A 170 -9.62 -16.72 7.98
N GLY A 171 -10.79 -16.32 7.47
CA GLY A 171 -10.94 -15.82 6.10
C GLY A 171 -10.12 -14.54 5.83
N VAL A 172 -10.04 -13.63 6.80
CA VAL A 172 -9.20 -12.42 6.71
C VAL A 172 -7.71 -12.76 6.79
N GLN A 173 -7.30 -13.75 7.59
CA GLN A 173 -5.91 -14.24 7.63
C GLN A 173 -5.52 -14.92 6.32
N MET A 174 -6.37 -15.79 5.77
CA MET A 174 -6.18 -16.42 4.46
C MET A 174 -6.05 -15.38 3.33
N ALA A 175 -6.89 -14.34 3.33
CA ALA A 175 -6.79 -13.24 2.38
C ALA A 175 -5.50 -12.40 2.55
N LEU A 176 -4.97 -12.30 3.78
CA LEU A 176 -3.72 -11.59 4.07
C LEU A 176 -2.48 -12.40 3.63
N ASP A 177 -2.51 -13.73 3.76
CA ASP A 177 -1.47 -14.63 3.27
C ASP A 177 -1.44 -14.72 1.74
N VAL A 178 -2.61 -14.73 1.08
CA VAL A 178 -2.72 -14.67 -0.40
C VAL A 178 -2.15 -13.37 -0.97
N ALA A 179 -2.25 -12.25 -0.24
CA ALA A 179 -1.63 -10.98 -0.64
C ALA A 179 -0.09 -10.97 -0.53
N GLY A 180 0.54 -12.08 -0.11
CA GLY A 180 1.97 -12.17 0.21
C GLY A 180 2.88 -12.77 -0.87
N MET A 181 2.38 -13.21 -2.03
CA MET A 181 3.18 -13.94 -3.04
C MET A 181 3.03 -13.42 -4.47
N THR A 182 4.15 -13.42 -5.20
CA THR A 182 4.32 -13.00 -6.60
C THR A 182 4.89 -14.15 -7.43
N PRO A 183 4.65 -14.22 -8.76
CA PRO A 183 3.43 -13.94 -9.52
C PRO A 183 2.77 -15.24 -10.04
N GLY A 184 1.49 -15.21 -10.45
CA GLY A 184 0.93 -16.27 -11.31
C GLY A 184 -0.58 -16.52 -11.22
N VAL A 185 -1.35 -15.93 -12.14
CA VAL A 185 -2.63 -16.45 -12.67
C VAL A 185 -3.78 -16.73 -11.67
N GLY A 186 -4.75 -15.82 -11.55
CA GLY A 186 -6.04 -16.10 -10.89
C GLY A 186 -7.03 -14.92 -10.91
N ALA A 187 -8.21 -15.09 -11.53
CA ALA A 187 -9.16 -14.02 -11.89
C ALA A 187 -9.71 -13.17 -10.72
N ILE A 188 -10.12 -11.94 -11.06
CA ILE A 188 -10.80 -11.01 -10.15
C ILE A 188 -12.19 -10.63 -10.69
N PRO A 189 -13.25 -11.24 -10.15
CA PRO A 189 -14.56 -10.59 -10.01
C PRO A 189 -14.87 -10.32 -8.53
N ASP A 190 -14.77 -11.38 -7.72
CA ASP A 190 -15.25 -11.44 -6.35
C ASP A 190 -14.53 -10.56 -5.34
N LEU A 191 -13.21 -10.34 -5.52
CA LEU A 191 -12.46 -9.43 -4.66
C LEU A 191 -13.02 -7.99 -4.72
N MET A 192 -13.66 -7.62 -5.83
CA MET A 192 -14.30 -6.32 -5.98
C MET A 192 -15.64 -6.25 -5.22
N ASN A 193 -16.41 -7.34 -5.20
CA ASN A 193 -17.61 -7.46 -4.36
C ASN A 193 -17.24 -7.50 -2.87
N ALA A 194 -16.22 -8.28 -2.49
CA ALA A 194 -15.74 -8.33 -1.12
C ALA A 194 -15.28 -6.95 -0.61
N ALA A 195 -14.57 -6.19 -1.45
CA ALA A 195 -14.20 -4.81 -1.14
C ALA A 195 -15.42 -3.88 -1.01
N ILE A 196 -16.46 -4.04 -1.83
CA ILE A 196 -17.69 -3.24 -1.76
C ILE A 196 -18.54 -3.60 -0.52
N SER A 197 -18.63 -4.88 -0.16
CA SER A 197 -19.36 -5.35 1.03
C SER A 197 -18.65 -4.91 2.32
N ALA A 198 -17.32 -5.04 2.38
CA ALA A 198 -16.51 -4.48 3.48
C ALA A 198 -16.61 -2.93 3.58
N LEU A 199 -16.80 -2.23 2.47
CA LEU A 199 -17.10 -0.79 2.44
C LEU A 199 -18.56 -0.43 2.79
N ARG A 200 -19.46 -1.42 2.85
CA ARG A 200 -20.87 -1.28 3.27
C ARG A 200 -21.14 -1.79 4.69
N GLY A 201 -20.22 -2.57 5.27
CA GLY A 201 -20.33 -3.14 6.61
C GLY A 201 -20.85 -4.58 6.69
N ASP A 202 -21.05 -5.25 5.54
CA ASP A 202 -21.38 -6.68 5.49
C ASP A 202 -20.08 -7.50 5.34
N TRP A 203 -19.76 -8.25 6.39
CA TRP A 203 -18.56 -9.07 6.48
C TRP A 203 -18.79 -10.52 6.02
N VAL A 204 -20.04 -11.01 6.04
CA VAL A 204 -20.38 -12.37 5.63
C VAL A 204 -20.42 -12.47 4.11
N GLY A 205 -21.05 -11.49 3.45
CA GLY A 205 -20.99 -11.33 2.00
C GLY A 205 -19.58 -11.08 1.48
N ALA A 206 -18.69 -10.49 2.30
CA ALA A 206 -17.29 -10.29 1.93
C ALA A 206 -16.44 -11.58 1.98
N GLY A 207 -16.75 -12.52 2.89
CA GLY A 207 -16.08 -13.82 2.97
C GLY A 207 -16.50 -14.79 1.86
N LEU A 208 -17.81 -14.89 1.59
CA LEU A 208 -18.37 -15.87 0.65
C LEU A 208 -17.86 -15.69 -0.79
N SER A 209 -17.76 -14.45 -1.28
CA SER A 209 -17.28 -14.17 -2.65
C SER A 209 -15.83 -14.66 -2.87
N ILE A 210 -14.94 -14.52 -1.88
CA ILE A 210 -13.50 -14.86 -2.03
C ILE A 210 -13.28 -16.33 -2.44
N ILE A 211 -14.21 -17.23 -2.11
CA ILE A 211 -14.14 -18.66 -2.40
C ILE A 211 -14.28 -18.97 -3.91
N ALA A 212 -14.89 -18.09 -4.70
CA ALA A 212 -15.20 -18.34 -6.12
C ALA A 212 -14.06 -17.96 -7.11
N ALA A 213 -12.96 -17.36 -6.64
CA ALA A 213 -12.03 -16.61 -7.49
C ALA A 213 -10.78 -17.39 -8.00
N VAL A 214 -10.97 -18.42 -8.86
CA VAL A 214 -9.87 -19.13 -9.56
C VAL A 214 -10.33 -19.64 -10.94
N PRO A 215 -9.56 -19.50 -12.06
CA PRO A 215 -8.51 -18.53 -12.42
C PRO A 215 -8.98 -17.62 -13.61
N LEU A 216 -8.24 -16.80 -14.39
CA LEU A 216 -6.83 -16.63 -14.79
C LEU A 216 -6.39 -15.13 -14.89
N ILE A 217 -5.13 -14.91 -15.31
CA ILE A 217 -4.46 -13.74 -15.97
C ILE A 217 -5.18 -12.36 -16.01
N GLY A 218 -4.55 -11.33 -15.42
CA GLY A 218 -4.83 -9.91 -15.73
C GLY A 218 -4.26 -8.87 -14.73
N ASP A 219 -3.23 -8.11 -15.14
CA ASP A 219 -2.73 -6.83 -14.57
C ASP A 219 -2.79 -6.59 -13.03
N VAL A 220 -1.73 -6.96 -12.31
CA VAL A 220 -1.70 -7.01 -10.83
C VAL A 220 -1.11 -5.76 -10.13
N VAL A 221 -0.28 -4.95 -10.82
CA VAL A 221 0.66 -4.01 -10.14
C VAL A 221 -0.04 -2.85 -9.42
N GLY A 222 -1.22 -2.42 -9.89
CA GLY A 222 -1.94 -1.28 -9.31
C GLY A 222 -2.55 -1.54 -7.92
N GLY A 223 -2.99 -2.78 -7.65
CA GLY A 223 -3.85 -3.10 -6.50
C GLY A 223 -3.20 -2.85 -5.13
N ALA A 224 -1.97 -3.33 -4.94
CA ALA A 224 -1.29 -3.26 -3.64
C ALA A 224 -1.02 -1.83 -3.16
N LYS A 225 -0.64 -0.91 -4.07
CA LYS A 225 -0.39 0.51 -3.72
C LYS A 225 -1.71 1.25 -3.42
N ILE A 226 -2.84 0.80 -3.98
CA ILE A 226 -4.18 1.29 -3.64
C ILE A 226 -4.58 0.80 -2.23
N ALA A 227 -4.43 -0.50 -1.94
CA ALA A 227 -4.74 -1.06 -0.62
C ALA A 227 -3.93 -0.40 0.52
N TYR A 228 -2.62 -0.24 0.35
CA TYR A 228 -1.76 0.45 1.31
C TYR A 228 -2.15 1.93 1.50
N ARG A 229 -2.49 2.64 0.41
CA ARG A 229 -3.02 4.01 0.47
C ARG A 229 -4.36 4.05 1.22
N GLY A 230 -5.25 3.08 1.01
CA GLY A 230 -6.52 2.93 1.73
C GLY A 230 -6.31 2.76 3.23
N ALA A 231 -5.49 1.79 3.65
CA ALA A 231 -5.18 1.55 5.06
C ALA A 231 -4.49 2.76 5.74
N LYS A 232 -3.58 3.45 5.05
CA LYS A 232 -2.97 4.70 5.52
C LYS A 232 -4.02 5.81 5.67
N THR A 233 -4.93 5.94 4.72
CA THR A 233 -6.03 6.92 4.71
C THR A 233 -7.00 6.69 5.86
N ALA A 234 -7.44 5.45 6.08
CA ALA A 234 -8.31 5.09 7.19
C ALA A 234 -7.67 5.44 8.55
N ARG A 235 -6.38 5.12 8.74
CA ARG A 235 -5.63 5.48 9.95
C ARG A 235 -5.49 7.00 10.15
N VAL A 236 -5.37 7.79 9.08
CA VAL A 236 -5.37 9.26 9.16
C VAL A 236 -6.74 9.79 9.56
N LEU A 237 -7.81 9.34 8.91
CA LEU A 237 -9.19 9.73 9.24
C LEU A 237 -9.58 9.41 10.68
N GLN A 238 -9.18 8.23 11.18
CA GLN A 238 -9.38 7.80 12.56
C GLN A 238 -8.59 8.68 13.55
N LYS A 239 -7.27 8.86 13.33
CA LYS A 239 -6.40 9.63 14.24
C LYS A 239 -6.73 11.12 14.30
N THR A 240 -7.19 11.71 13.19
CA THR A 240 -7.50 13.15 13.12
C THR A 240 -8.91 13.49 13.62
N GLY A 241 -9.74 12.47 13.87
CA GLY A 241 -11.15 12.63 14.26
C GLY A 241 -12.02 13.32 13.21
N VAL A 242 -11.56 13.40 11.95
CA VAL A 242 -12.14 14.32 10.95
C VAL A 242 -13.57 13.94 10.57
N MET A 243 -13.89 12.65 10.48
CA MET A 243 -15.29 12.23 10.26
C MET A 243 -16.22 12.62 11.42
N GLN A 244 -15.72 12.60 12.66
CA GLN A 244 -16.48 13.10 13.82
C GLN A 244 -16.62 14.63 13.78
N LYS A 245 -15.60 15.37 13.33
CA LYS A 245 -15.67 16.84 13.15
C LYS A 245 -16.73 17.21 12.11
N ILE A 246 -16.80 16.48 10.98
CA ILE A 246 -17.82 16.70 9.95
C ILE A 246 -19.22 16.35 10.49
N SER A 247 -19.39 15.20 11.16
CA SER A 247 -20.69 14.81 11.73
C SER A 247 -21.18 15.76 12.84
N LYS A 248 -20.26 16.32 13.64
CA LYS A 248 -20.57 17.39 14.59
C LYS A 248 -20.97 18.69 13.88
N ALA A 249 -20.21 19.10 12.85
CA ALA A 249 -20.54 20.28 12.05
C ALA A 249 -21.89 20.16 11.34
N ALA A 250 -22.25 18.97 10.85
CA ALA A 250 -23.55 18.70 10.23
C ALA A 250 -24.74 18.92 11.18
N LYS A 251 -24.52 18.85 12.50
CA LYS A 251 -25.54 19.07 13.54
C LYS A 251 -25.62 20.53 14.03
N GLU A 252 -24.73 21.41 13.57
CA GLU A 252 -24.79 22.84 13.87
C GLU A 252 -26.01 23.47 13.17
N THR A 253 -26.87 24.14 13.94
CA THR A 253 -28.12 24.72 13.42
C THR A 253 -27.87 26.02 12.67
N ASP A 254 -26.89 26.81 13.11
CA ASP A 254 -26.44 28.02 12.44
C ASP A 254 -25.75 27.67 11.11
N LYS A 255 -26.41 28.02 10.00
CA LYS A 255 -25.94 27.78 8.63
C LYS A 255 -24.52 28.31 8.38
N TYR A 256 -24.17 29.48 8.92
CA TYR A 256 -22.87 30.10 8.69
C TYR A 256 -21.77 29.42 9.49
N LYS A 257 -22.04 29.10 10.77
CA LYS A 257 -21.12 28.28 11.60
C LYS A 257 -20.93 26.88 11.00
N ARG A 258 -22.01 26.22 10.57
CA ARG A 258 -21.96 24.92 9.89
C ARG A 258 -21.09 24.97 8.65
N HIS A 259 -21.30 25.96 7.77
CA HIS A 259 -20.52 26.11 6.53
C HIS A 259 -19.06 26.48 6.81
N ALA A 260 -18.76 27.26 7.85
CA ALA A 260 -17.39 27.53 8.28
C ALA A 260 -16.67 26.25 8.81
N GLN A 261 -17.34 25.47 9.67
CA GLN A 261 -16.79 24.23 10.23
C GLN A 261 -16.59 23.16 9.14
N LEU A 262 -17.56 22.97 8.23
CA LEU A 262 -17.45 22.08 7.08
C LEU A 262 -16.32 22.51 6.12
N ALA A 263 -16.18 23.80 5.84
CA ALA A 263 -15.07 24.31 5.03
C ALA A 263 -13.70 24.05 5.71
N GLN A 264 -13.59 24.25 7.03
CA GLN A 264 -12.36 23.95 7.77
C GLN A 264 -12.03 22.45 7.72
N ALA A 265 -13.01 21.55 7.92
CA ALA A 265 -12.80 20.11 7.84
C ALA A 265 -12.43 19.62 6.43
N SER A 266 -12.94 20.27 5.37
CA SER A 266 -12.64 19.91 3.97
C SER A 266 -11.17 20.07 3.57
N LYS A 267 -10.39 20.89 4.29
CA LYS A 267 -8.95 21.10 4.06
C LYS A 267 -8.11 19.83 4.19
N GLU A 268 -8.57 18.88 4.99
CA GLU A 268 -7.91 17.59 5.22
C GLU A 268 -8.02 16.65 4.00
N PHE A 269 -8.99 16.88 3.12
CA PHE A 269 -9.33 15.97 2.01
C PHE A 269 -8.55 16.22 0.71
N LYS A 270 -7.46 16.98 0.78
CA LYS A 270 -6.54 17.18 -0.35
C LYS A 270 -5.98 15.86 -0.88
N TYR A 271 -5.59 14.95 0.01
CA TYR A 271 -4.97 13.65 -0.30
C TYR A 271 -5.84 12.44 0.10
N ILE A 272 -7.08 12.69 0.54
CA ILE A 272 -8.02 11.67 1.05
C ILE A 272 -9.20 11.57 0.10
N ASP A 273 -9.57 10.34 -0.26
CA ASP A 273 -10.78 10.09 -1.04
C ASP A 273 -12.06 10.32 -0.21
N ILE A 274 -13.02 11.02 -0.81
CA ILE A 274 -14.33 11.32 -0.24
C ILE A 274 -15.33 11.54 -1.38
N THR A 275 -16.55 11.05 -1.19
CA THR A 275 -17.62 11.15 -2.19
C THR A 275 -18.92 11.64 -1.52
N PRO A 276 -19.87 12.22 -2.28
CA PRO A 276 -21.18 12.61 -1.74
C PRO A 276 -21.91 11.45 -1.04
N GLN A 277 -21.79 10.22 -1.55
CA GLN A 277 -22.41 9.04 -0.94
C GLN A 277 -21.84 8.74 0.46
N LYS A 278 -20.51 8.83 0.63
CA LYS A 278 -19.85 8.70 1.93
C LYS A 278 -20.25 9.80 2.91
N LEU A 279 -20.56 11.00 2.41
CA LEU A 279 -21.05 12.11 3.24
C LEU A 279 -22.51 11.87 3.70
N LYS A 280 -23.39 11.44 2.79
CA LYS A 280 -24.77 11.04 3.12
C LYS A 280 -24.81 9.92 4.18
N GLN A 281 -23.93 8.92 4.07
CA GLN A 281 -23.77 7.85 5.06
C GLN A 281 -23.37 8.34 6.46
N LEU A 282 -22.80 9.54 6.60
CA LEU A 282 -22.48 10.19 7.88
C LEU A 282 -23.62 11.09 8.42
N GLY A 283 -24.80 11.04 7.80
CA GLY A 283 -25.97 11.85 8.16
C GLY A 283 -25.92 13.29 7.66
N ILE A 284 -25.12 13.58 6.62
CA ILE A 284 -24.92 14.93 6.09
C ILE A 284 -25.94 15.19 4.98
N SER A 285 -26.57 16.37 4.99
CA SER A 285 -27.54 16.78 3.97
C SER A 285 -26.90 16.87 2.57
N ASP A 286 -27.71 16.76 1.52
CA ASP A 286 -27.24 16.89 0.13
C ASP A 286 -26.58 18.26 -0.13
N SER A 287 -27.20 19.35 0.33
CA SER A 287 -26.69 20.71 0.11
C SER A 287 -25.42 21.00 0.91
N ASP A 288 -25.29 20.47 2.13
CA ASP A 288 -24.05 20.55 2.91
C ASP A 288 -22.95 19.64 2.34
N SER A 289 -23.32 18.49 1.76
CA SER A 289 -22.40 17.59 1.04
C SER A 289 -21.84 18.23 -0.23
N ASP A 290 -22.68 18.90 -1.03
CA ASP A 290 -22.25 19.63 -2.23
C ASP A 290 -21.40 20.85 -1.88
N PHE A 291 -21.76 21.60 -0.82
CA PHE A 291 -20.92 22.67 -0.29
C PHE A 291 -19.55 22.13 0.15
N PHE A 292 -19.52 21.04 0.93
CA PHE A 292 -18.29 20.41 1.38
C PHE A 292 -17.43 19.96 0.19
N MET A 293 -18.00 19.25 -0.77
CA MET A 293 -17.28 18.79 -1.97
C MET A 293 -16.81 19.94 -2.86
N LYS A 294 -17.54 21.06 -2.92
CA LYS A 294 -17.07 22.31 -3.57
C LYS A 294 -15.83 22.87 -2.87
N LYS A 295 -15.76 22.83 -1.53
CA LYS A 295 -14.57 23.24 -0.77
C LYS A 295 -13.42 22.24 -0.90
N VAL A 296 -13.67 20.93 -0.91
CA VAL A 296 -12.64 19.90 -1.20
C VAL A 296 -12.00 20.13 -2.58
N ARG A 297 -12.81 20.32 -3.63
CA ARG A 297 -12.31 20.62 -5.00
C ARG A 297 -11.47 21.90 -5.03
N TYR A 298 -11.91 22.95 -4.32
CA TYR A 298 -11.15 24.20 -4.18
C TYR A 298 -9.79 23.97 -3.50
N TYR A 299 -9.73 23.32 -2.33
CA TYR A 299 -8.47 23.08 -1.63
C TYR A 299 -7.52 22.13 -2.38
N ARG A 300 -8.05 21.24 -3.23
CA ARG A 300 -7.22 20.45 -4.16
C ARG A 300 -6.65 21.31 -5.29
N ARG A 301 -7.44 22.15 -5.96
CA ARG A 301 -6.93 23.08 -7.00
C ARG A 301 -5.88 24.03 -6.42
N ASP A 302 -6.15 24.61 -5.25
CA ASP A 302 -5.22 25.45 -4.49
C ASP A 302 -3.88 24.74 -4.24
N GLU A 303 -3.91 23.55 -3.63
CA GLU A 303 -2.71 22.75 -3.33
C GLU A 303 -1.91 22.32 -4.57
N ILE A 304 -2.58 22.03 -5.69
CA ILE A 304 -1.91 21.76 -6.98
C ILE A 304 -1.29 23.05 -7.53
N SER A 305 -1.99 24.18 -7.42
CA SER A 305 -1.52 25.45 -7.98
C SER A 305 -0.28 26.01 -7.28
N LYS A 306 -0.04 25.60 -6.03
CA LYS A 306 1.19 25.88 -5.26
C LYS A 306 2.43 25.14 -5.78
N LEU A 307 2.27 24.23 -6.74
CA LEU A 307 3.40 23.66 -7.48
C LEU A 307 4.13 24.72 -8.33
N TYR A 308 3.46 25.84 -8.62
CA TYR A 308 3.99 26.98 -9.38
C TYR A 308 4.51 28.13 -8.50
N ASP A 309 4.47 28.02 -7.16
CA ASP A 309 4.93 29.08 -6.27
C ASP A 309 6.43 29.29 -6.45
N GLY A 310 6.83 30.51 -6.85
CA GLY A 310 8.22 30.83 -7.20
C GLY A 310 8.69 30.33 -8.57
N SER A 311 7.78 29.83 -9.42
CA SER A 311 8.08 29.51 -10.82
C SER A 311 7.84 30.68 -11.77
N ASP A 312 8.51 30.62 -12.91
CA ASP A 312 8.47 31.48 -14.09
C ASP A 312 7.33 31.12 -15.07
N VAL A 313 6.44 30.17 -14.71
CA VAL A 313 5.33 29.73 -15.56
C VAL A 313 4.18 30.75 -15.55
N ASP A 314 3.68 31.10 -16.73
CA ASP A 314 2.61 32.07 -16.86
C ASP A 314 1.22 31.57 -16.38
N MET A 315 0.29 32.50 -16.18
CA MET A 315 -1.04 32.21 -15.64
C MET A 315 -1.89 31.34 -16.58
N PHE A 316 -1.69 31.41 -17.89
CA PHE A 316 -2.42 30.61 -18.88
C PHE A 316 -1.88 29.17 -18.94
N GLU A 317 -0.56 28.93 -18.95
CA GLU A 317 0.01 27.58 -18.82
C GLU A 317 -0.42 26.93 -17.48
N ARG A 318 -0.42 27.69 -16.38
CA ARG A 318 -0.91 27.25 -15.05
C ARG A 318 -2.39 26.85 -15.08
N GLU A 319 -3.28 27.72 -15.57
CA GLU A 319 -4.72 27.43 -15.59
C GLU A 319 -5.07 26.33 -16.60
N SER A 320 -4.32 26.21 -17.71
CA SER A 320 -4.42 25.10 -18.66
C SER A 320 -4.20 23.75 -17.97
N HIS A 321 -3.09 23.57 -17.24
CA HIS A 321 -2.87 22.36 -16.44
C HIS A 321 -3.96 22.13 -15.40
N LEU A 322 -4.32 23.16 -14.61
CA LEU A 322 -5.36 23.02 -13.58
C LEU A 322 -6.74 22.67 -14.14
N ASN A 323 -7.00 22.92 -15.43
CA ASN A 323 -8.22 22.54 -16.14
C ASN A 323 -8.19 21.11 -16.71
N CYS A 324 -7.01 20.49 -16.82
CA CYS A 324 -6.80 19.08 -17.21
C CYS A 324 -6.81 18.11 -16.02
N VAL A 325 -6.86 18.59 -14.77
CA VAL A 325 -6.87 17.75 -13.55
C VAL A 325 -8.29 17.50 -13.04
N ASP A 326 -8.61 16.24 -12.72
CA ASP A 326 -9.81 15.94 -11.92
C ASP A 326 -9.58 16.22 -10.44
N VAL A 327 -9.92 17.44 -10.01
CA VAL A 327 -9.93 17.84 -8.59
C VAL A 327 -11.04 17.16 -7.76
N SER A 328 -11.96 16.41 -8.40
CA SER A 328 -12.96 15.58 -7.70
C SER A 328 -12.33 14.32 -7.10
N SER A 329 -11.21 13.86 -7.67
CA SER A 329 -10.33 12.84 -7.11
C SER A 329 -9.27 13.46 -6.17
N PRO A 330 -8.74 12.69 -5.19
CA PRO A 330 -7.66 13.17 -4.33
C PRO A 330 -6.33 13.33 -5.08
N ILE A 331 -5.48 14.23 -4.59
CA ILE A 331 -4.08 14.31 -5.01
C ILE A 331 -3.38 13.02 -4.56
N ILE A 332 -2.72 12.33 -5.49
CA ILE A 332 -2.17 10.99 -5.27
C ILE A 332 -0.77 11.06 -4.64
N GLU A 333 0.02 12.06 -5.05
CA GLU A 333 1.43 12.28 -4.69
C GLU A 333 1.80 13.73 -5.05
N LYS A 334 2.80 14.32 -4.38
CA LYS A 334 3.57 15.46 -4.89
C LYS A 334 5.00 15.38 -4.35
N GLY A 335 5.96 15.98 -5.04
CA GLY A 335 7.36 15.94 -4.65
C GLY A 335 8.27 16.71 -5.59
N ILE A 336 9.57 16.40 -5.52
CA ILE A 336 10.59 16.85 -6.47
C ILE A 336 11.19 15.59 -7.08
N ALA A 337 11.04 15.42 -8.39
CA ALA A 337 11.68 14.34 -9.12
C ALA A 337 13.17 14.69 -9.22
N GLN A 338 14.04 13.72 -8.96
CA GLN A 338 15.48 13.90 -8.96
C GLN A 338 16.07 13.68 -10.35
N LYS A 339 17.22 14.30 -10.61
CA LYS A 339 18.03 13.98 -11.79
C LYS A 339 18.32 12.47 -11.85
N GLY A 340 18.00 11.85 -12.99
CA GLY A 340 18.09 10.40 -13.22
C GLY A 340 16.81 9.62 -12.93
N ASP A 341 15.77 10.22 -12.33
CA ASP A 341 14.46 9.56 -12.20
C ASP A 341 13.88 9.27 -13.59
N ARG A 342 13.31 8.06 -13.76
CA ARG A 342 12.70 7.61 -15.01
C ARG A 342 11.18 7.62 -14.93
N TYR A 343 10.55 8.10 -15.98
CA TYR A 343 9.10 8.11 -16.16
C TYR A 343 8.76 7.66 -17.59
N TYR A 344 7.48 7.50 -17.89
CA TYR A 344 6.98 7.20 -19.23
C TYR A 344 6.18 8.39 -19.79
N MET A 345 6.22 8.59 -21.10
CA MET A 345 5.42 9.59 -21.81
C MET A 345 4.86 9.01 -23.11
N PHE A 346 3.65 9.40 -23.47
CA PHE A 346 3.12 9.16 -24.82
C PHE A 346 3.64 10.23 -25.77
N ARG A 347 4.49 9.84 -26.72
CA ARG A 347 5.13 10.72 -27.71
C ARG A 347 4.43 10.57 -29.06
N LYS A 348 4.40 11.65 -29.86
CA LYS A 348 3.93 11.61 -31.25
C LYS A 348 4.94 10.88 -32.13
N VAL A 349 4.50 9.83 -32.80
CA VAL A 349 5.31 9.00 -33.70
C VAL A 349 4.70 9.01 -35.10
N ASN A 350 5.53 9.23 -36.12
CA ASN A 350 5.11 9.22 -37.52
C ASN A 350 4.99 7.79 -38.08
N GLU A 351 4.61 7.66 -39.35
CA GLU A 351 4.46 6.38 -40.06
C GLU A 351 5.77 5.55 -40.15
N HIS A 352 6.93 6.20 -40.01
CA HIS A 352 8.25 5.57 -40.04
C HIS A 352 8.79 5.17 -38.65
N GLY A 353 8.00 5.33 -37.58
CA GLY A 353 8.46 5.04 -36.21
C GLY A 353 9.35 6.12 -35.59
N THR A 354 9.50 7.28 -36.24
CA THR A 354 10.28 8.42 -35.71
C THR A 354 9.43 9.26 -34.77
N ILE A 355 9.98 9.62 -33.60
CA ILE A 355 9.38 10.60 -32.69
C ILE A 355 9.46 11.99 -33.34
N ILE A 356 8.33 12.71 -33.39
CA ILE A 356 8.21 14.03 -34.03
C ILE A 356 7.82 15.17 -33.06
N ASP A 357 7.90 14.93 -31.75
CA ASP A 357 7.67 15.93 -30.71
C ASP A 357 8.82 16.02 -29.70
N ALA A 358 8.84 17.08 -28.90
CA ALA A 358 9.69 17.21 -27.71
C ALA A 358 8.95 16.67 -26.46
N PRO A 359 9.67 16.34 -25.36
CA PRO A 359 9.04 15.99 -24.09
C PRO A 359 8.04 17.05 -23.61
N GLY A 360 6.88 16.60 -23.11
CA GLY A 360 5.85 17.48 -22.56
C GLY A 360 5.91 17.58 -21.03
N ASN A 361 5.02 18.37 -20.43
CA ASN A 361 4.89 18.42 -18.96
C ASN A 361 4.23 17.18 -18.35
N TYR A 362 3.57 16.32 -19.15
CA TYR A 362 2.77 15.19 -18.67
C TYR A 362 3.48 13.86 -18.88
N GLY A 363 3.66 13.12 -17.79
CA GLY A 363 4.22 11.77 -17.79
C GLY A 363 3.41 10.78 -16.94
N ILE A 364 3.94 9.58 -16.83
CA ILE A 364 3.31 8.38 -16.26
C ILE A 364 4.38 7.70 -15.39
N ARG A 365 4.03 7.27 -14.17
CA ARG A 365 4.97 6.44 -13.37
C ARG A 365 4.95 5.02 -13.90
N GLU A 366 6.05 4.30 -13.73
CA GLU A 366 6.16 2.86 -14.05
C GLU A 366 5.00 2.01 -13.48
N ILE A 367 4.53 2.29 -12.26
CA ILE A 367 3.40 1.57 -11.66
C ILE A 367 2.03 1.88 -12.27
N ASP A 368 1.92 2.92 -13.10
CA ASP A 368 0.67 3.31 -13.78
C ASP A 368 0.74 3.04 -15.30
N SER A 369 1.86 2.54 -15.85
CA SER A 369 2.06 2.41 -17.30
C SER A 369 1.28 1.24 -17.92
N SER A 370 1.14 0.10 -17.23
CA SER A 370 0.40 -1.07 -17.77
C SER A 370 -1.11 -0.81 -17.95
N ASN A 371 -1.68 0.08 -17.12
CA ASN A 371 -3.13 0.33 -17.03
C ASN A 371 -3.53 1.71 -17.60
N THR A 372 -2.76 2.25 -18.54
CA THR A 372 -3.02 3.58 -19.11
C THR A 372 -2.90 3.64 -20.62
N THR A 373 -3.69 4.54 -21.21
CA THR A 373 -3.76 4.82 -22.65
C THR A 373 -3.77 6.34 -22.84
N PRO A 374 -3.46 6.86 -24.04
CA PRO A 374 -3.60 8.28 -24.34
C PRO A 374 -4.95 8.85 -23.87
N GLY A 375 -6.06 8.23 -24.26
CA GLY A 375 -7.39 8.67 -23.85
C GLY A 375 -7.63 8.68 -22.33
N ARG A 376 -6.98 7.79 -21.57
CA ARG A 376 -7.05 7.74 -20.09
C ARG A 376 -6.24 8.85 -19.41
N VAL A 377 -5.16 9.34 -20.03
CA VAL A 377 -4.42 10.52 -19.56
C VAL A 377 -4.90 11.83 -20.19
N GLY A 378 -6.02 11.81 -20.93
CA GLY A 378 -6.68 13.02 -21.44
C GLY A 378 -6.07 13.57 -22.73
N ILE A 379 -5.48 12.73 -23.57
CA ILE A 379 -4.95 13.10 -24.90
C ILE A 379 -5.41 12.09 -25.98
N ALA A 380 -5.50 12.48 -27.24
CA ALA A 380 -5.93 11.60 -28.33
C ALA A 380 -4.88 10.53 -28.67
N ASP A 381 -5.30 9.33 -29.09
CA ASP A 381 -4.39 8.23 -29.46
C ASP A 381 -3.60 8.47 -30.76
N GLY A 382 -4.01 9.47 -31.55
CA GLY A 382 -3.32 9.93 -32.76
C GLY A 382 -3.92 11.26 -33.26
N GLY A 383 -3.55 11.67 -34.47
CA GLY A 383 -4.08 12.86 -35.14
C GLY A 383 -3.16 13.33 -36.26
N LYS A 384 -3.33 14.59 -36.70
CA LYS A 384 -2.42 15.24 -37.65
C LYS A 384 -1.69 16.43 -37.04
N LEU A 385 -0.41 16.56 -37.36
CA LEU A 385 0.41 17.74 -37.08
C LEU A 385 0.48 18.59 -38.36
N GLU A 386 0.08 19.85 -38.28
CA GLU A 386 0.25 20.82 -39.38
C GLU A 386 1.61 21.49 -39.27
N THR A 387 2.42 21.47 -40.33
CA THR A 387 3.72 22.15 -40.38
C THR A 387 3.56 23.65 -40.71
N SER A 388 4.64 24.40 -40.56
CA SER A 388 4.74 25.80 -41.03
C SER A 388 4.49 25.99 -42.54
N GLU A 389 4.56 24.91 -43.31
CA GLU A 389 4.32 24.86 -44.76
C GLU A 389 2.87 24.41 -45.10
N GLY A 390 2.01 24.23 -44.09
CA GLY A 390 0.64 23.74 -44.26
C GLY A 390 0.53 22.24 -44.56
N LYS A 391 1.65 21.50 -44.57
CA LYS A 391 1.65 20.04 -44.77
C LYS A 391 1.14 19.35 -43.52
N GLU A 392 0.20 18.42 -43.68
CA GLU A 392 -0.28 17.57 -42.59
C GLU A 392 0.57 16.30 -42.48
N ILE A 393 1.14 16.05 -41.29
CA ILE A 393 1.89 14.84 -40.95
C ILE A 393 1.02 14.01 -39.99
N PRO A 394 0.55 12.80 -40.37
CA PRO A 394 -0.17 11.93 -39.46
C PRO A 394 0.75 11.39 -38.36
N PHE A 395 0.22 11.22 -37.15
CA PHE A 395 0.92 10.61 -36.03
C PHE A 395 0.00 9.69 -35.21
N LYS A 396 0.61 8.65 -34.65
CA LYS A 396 0.08 7.85 -33.53
C LYS A 396 0.79 8.24 -32.24
N ARG A 397 0.26 7.85 -31.08
CA ARG A 397 0.94 7.96 -29.79
C ARG A 397 1.46 6.62 -29.30
N GLU A 398 2.77 6.56 -29.01
CA GLU A 398 3.44 5.40 -28.45
C GLU A 398 4.17 5.80 -27.16
N MET A 399 4.36 4.83 -26.25
CA MET A 399 4.89 5.09 -24.92
C MET A 399 6.41 4.89 -24.88
N TYR A 400 7.15 5.93 -24.51
CA TYR A 400 8.61 5.90 -24.34
C TYR A 400 8.99 6.24 -22.91
N SER A 401 10.09 5.66 -22.43
CA SER A 401 10.71 6.13 -21.18
C SER A 401 11.43 7.46 -21.42
N VAL A 402 11.22 8.42 -20.52
CA VAL A 402 11.96 9.68 -20.45
C VAL A 402 12.74 9.77 -19.14
N GLU A 403 13.79 10.58 -19.12
CA GLU A 403 14.65 10.79 -17.96
C GLU A 403 14.62 12.24 -17.49
N ILE A 404 14.56 12.44 -16.17
CA ILE A 404 14.65 13.77 -15.56
C ILE A 404 16.11 14.24 -15.59
N THR A 405 16.40 15.32 -16.31
CA THR A 405 17.77 15.84 -16.50
C THR A 405 18.23 16.76 -15.37
N GLU A 406 17.27 17.36 -14.66
CA GLU A 406 17.46 18.28 -13.53
C GLU A 406 16.26 18.20 -12.57
N ASN A 407 16.48 18.47 -11.29
CA ASN A 407 15.43 18.36 -10.28
C ASN A 407 14.21 19.26 -10.60
N THR A 408 13.02 18.67 -10.75
CA THR A 408 11.77 19.39 -11.05
C THR A 408 10.66 19.04 -10.07
N PRO A 409 9.87 20.02 -9.57
CA PRO A 409 8.64 19.74 -8.84
C PRO A 409 7.65 18.94 -9.71
N TYR A 410 6.93 18.01 -9.08
CA TYR A 410 5.86 17.25 -9.71
C TYR A 410 4.65 17.05 -8.80
N VAL A 411 3.51 16.80 -9.42
CA VAL A 411 2.26 16.36 -8.77
C VAL A 411 1.68 15.17 -9.52
N VAL A 412 1.06 14.24 -8.80
CA VAL A 412 0.36 13.08 -9.40
C VAL A 412 -1.12 13.19 -9.11
N THR A 413 -1.92 13.14 -10.16
CA THR A 413 -3.37 13.37 -10.14
C THR A 413 -4.08 12.39 -11.07
N LYS A 414 -5.41 12.49 -11.18
CA LYS A 414 -6.14 11.88 -12.29
C LYS A 414 -6.38 12.89 -13.40
N ALA A 415 -6.28 12.45 -14.65
CA ALA A 415 -6.69 13.24 -15.81
C ALA A 415 -8.20 13.49 -15.78
N ARG A 416 -8.62 14.70 -16.13
CA ARG A 416 -10.03 15.07 -16.26
C ARG A 416 -10.57 14.60 -17.61
N LYS A 417 -11.84 14.22 -17.67
CA LYS A 417 -12.58 14.11 -18.93
C LYS A 417 -12.58 15.48 -19.63
N THR A 418 -12.08 15.53 -20.87
CA THR A 418 -11.85 16.79 -21.61
C THR A 418 -11.99 16.57 -23.12
N THR A 419 -11.75 17.61 -23.90
CA THR A 419 -11.54 17.52 -25.35
C THR A 419 -10.08 17.87 -25.63
N ASP A 420 -9.33 16.98 -26.27
CA ASP A 420 -8.01 17.27 -26.81
C ASP A 420 -8.18 18.08 -28.11
N SER A 421 -7.95 19.38 -28.02
CA SER A 421 -7.96 20.33 -29.14
C SER A 421 -6.55 20.85 -29.51
N TRP A 422 -5.51 20.26 -28.91
CA TRP A 422 -4.12 20.71 -29.05
C TRP A 422 -3.25 19.70 -29.81
N SER A 423 -3.61 18.42 -29.79
CA SER A 423 -2.88 17.38 -30.53
C SER A 423 -3.14 17.42 -32.02
N ASP A 424 -4.39 17.69 -32.41
CA ASP A 424 -4.86 18.06 -33.75
C ASP A 424 -5.88 19.20 -33.55
N ARG A 425 -5.64 20.36 -34.16
CA ARG A 425 -6.49 21.55 -33.99
C ARG A 425 -7.74 21.53 -34.89
N LYS A 426 -7.69 20.79 -36.00
CA LYS A 426 -8.78 20.67 -36.98
C LYS A 426 -9.77 19.59 -36.56
N ASN A 427 -9.30 18.56 -35.86
CA ASN A 427 -10.09 17.39 -35.44
C ASN A 427 -10.07 17.18 -33.90
N PRO A 428 -10.68 18.06 -33.07
CA PRO A 428 -10.63 17.91 -31.61
C PRO A 428 -11.33 16.63 -31.09
N VAL A 429 -10.63 15.83 -30.28
CA VAL A 429 -11.10 14.51 -29.82
C VAL A 429 -11.61 14.57 -28.38
N LYS A 430 -12.83 14.09 -28.13
CA LYS A 430 -13.37 13.92 -26.76
C LYS A 430 -12.71 12.73 -26.08
N VAL A 431 -12.00 12.97 -24.98
CA VAL A 431 -11.17 11.97 -24.29
C VAL A 431 -11.71 11.67 -22.88
N PRO A 432 -11.75 10.39 -22.45
CA PRO A 432 -12.43 10.00 -21.22
C PRO A 432 -11.71 10.45 -19.93
N GLY A 433 -10.38 10.54 -19.95
CA GLY A 433 -9.57 10.79 -18.75
C GLY A 433 -9.66 9.65 -17.72
N GLY A 434 -9.50 9.99 -16.44
CA GLY A 434 -9.67 9.09 -15.30
C GLY A 434 -8.45 8.21 -14.95
N GLY A 435 -7.45 8.12 -15.84
CA GLY A 435 -6.16 7.50 -15.57
C GLY A 435 -5.25 8.38 -14.71
N THR A 436 -4.22 7.77 -14.12
CA THR A 436 -3.19 8.51 -13.38
C THR A 436 -2.30 9.28 -14.35
N GLN A 437 -1.98 10.54 -14.01
CA GLN A 437 -0.99 11.36 -14.70
C GLN A 437 -0.03 12.01 -13.70
N VAL A 438 1.24 12.15 -14.09
CA VAL A 438 2.26 12.97 -13.45
C VAL A 438 2.35 14.28 -14.23
N PHE A 439 2.32 15.42 -13.55
CA PHE A 439 2.63 16.71 -14.15
C PHE A 439 3.93 17.27 -13.55
N PHE A 440 4.86 17.66 -14.42
CA PHE A 440 6.12 18.32 -14.08
C PHE A 440 6.06 19.80 -14.45
N VAL A 441 6.57 20.69 -13.58
CA VAL A 441 6.56 22.13 -13.86
C VAL A 441 7.43 22.49 -15.07
N LYS A 442 8.66 21.96 -15.14
CA LYS A 442 9.63 22.33 -16.17
C LYS A 442 9.86 21.19 -17.16
N LYS A 443 9.18 21.25 -18.32
CA LYS A 443 9.37 20.34 -19.47
C LYS A 443 10.80 20.34 -20.03
N SER A 444 11.56 21.42 -19.83
CA SER A 444 13.00 21.52 -20.13
C SER A 444 13.87 20.53 -19.35
N ASN A 445 13.40 20.06 -18.20
CA ASN A 445 14.15 19.23 -17.26
C ASN A 445 13.92 17.73 -17.55
N ILE A 446 13.56 17.39 -18.78
CA ILE A 446 13.10 16.07 -19.23
C ILE A 446 13.69 15.77 -20.61
N LYS A 447 14.11 14.53 -20.85
CA LYS A 447 14.65 14.05 -22.14
C LYS A 447 13.99 12.74 -22.57
#